data_AF-A0A9D6RFT4-F1
#
_entry.id   AF-A0A9D6RFT4-F1
#
_cell.length_a   1.000
_cell.length_b   1.000
_cell.length_c   1.000
_cell.angle_alpha   90.00
_cell.angle_beta   90.00
_cell.angle_gamma   90.00
#
_symmetry.space_group_name_H-M   'P 1'
#
loop_
_entity.id
_entity.type
_entity.pdbx_description
1 polymer ?
#
loop_
_entity_poly.entity_id
_entity_poly.type
_entity_poly.pdbx_seq_one_letter_code
_entity_poly.pdbx_strand_id
1 'polypeptide(L)'
;MALLDFILNLSALLLWLNWSYLELSRRESRPAGISLFGTLKTTAPPLVSSWPYLAGCVGLLLLRALVYHTIGSNLRVNLGLSLGIIPIPFTPRLLSRMFLFSFLSFGVFAGVFYFGLVLFSMINRGVAEPDACLRLVRIHLAGLHKRSVWVQALVPGALTALFWLATGPLLESLGLFPVQSSWTVRSMRAVLLGAYAYVTWTPSAIAVLILYSLSNHVYFGNTAFWNFVQVSGRNLLQPIAGWGLRSRRIDWTPLVVILLLAWIGWKGGWGRACGGAHLLIQGWHSVH
;
A
#
# COMPACT_ATOMS: atom_id res chain seq x y z
N MET A 1 15.44 14.89 -1.52
CA MET A 1 14.66 14.19 -2.58
C MET A 1 13.55 13.32 -2.01
N ALA A 2 13.78 12.47 -1.00
CA ALA A 2 12.76 11.56 -0.46
C ALA A 2 11.45 12.23 0.02
N LEU A 3 11.52 13.37 0.71
CA LEU A 3 10.31 14.10 1.16
C LEU A 3 9.49 14.65 -0.01
N LEU A 4 10.16 15.20 -1.03
CA LEU A 4 9.50 15.68 -2.25
C LEU A 4 8.88 14.51 -3.04
N ASP A 5 9.59 13.38 -3.12
CA ASP A 5 9.09 12.13 -3.71
C ASP A 5 7.80 11.67 -3.00
N PHE A 6 7.81 11.70 -1.67
CA PHE A 6 6.66 11.34 -0.84
C PHE A 6 5.47 12.29 -1.06
N ILE A 7 5.68 13.61 -1.04
CA ILE A 7 4.59 14.59 -1.25
C ILE A 7 3.97 14.44 -2.65
N LEU A 8 4.79 14.27 -3.68
CA LEU A 8 4.30 14.11 -5.05
C LEU A 8 3.55 12.79 -5.22
N ASN A 9 4.07 11.69 -4.66
CA ASN A 9 3.37 10.40 -4.65
C ASN A 9 2.05 10.47 -3.88
N LEU A 10 2.02 11.15 -2.72
CA LEU A 10 0.81 11.36 -1.93
C LEU A 10 -0.21 12.20 -2.69
N SER A 11 0.22 13.26 -3.37
CA SER A 11 -0.66 14.12 -4.17
C SER A 11 -1.26 13.35 -5.35
N ALA A 12 -0.44 12.58 -6.07
CA ALA A 12 -0.90 11.69 -7.13
C ALA A 12 -1.88 10.64 -6.59
N LEU A 13 -1.62 10.09 -5.40
CA LEU A 13 -2.50 9.12 -4.76
C LEU A 13 -3.85 9.74 -4.41
N LEU A 14 -3.89 10.97 -3.88
CA LEU A 14 -5.14 11.67 -3.58
C LEU A 14 -5.96 11.94 -4.85
N LEU A 15 -5.31 12.35 -5.94
CA LEU A 15 -5.98 12.52 -7.24
C LEU A 15 -6.53 11.19 -7.77
N TRP A 16 -5.74 10.12 -7.67
CA TRP A 16 -6.14 8.77 -8.05
C TRP A 16 -7.32 8.25 -7.23
N LEU A 17 -7.31 8.46 -5.91
CA LEU A 17 -8.39 8.04 -5.01
C LEU A 17 -9.66 8.84 -5.27
N ASN A 18 -9.57 10.14 -5.50
CA ASN A 18 -10.73 10.97 -5.85
C ASN A 18 -11.36 10.52 -7.18
N TRP A 19 -10.54 10.26 -8.20
CA TRP A 19 -11.01 9.69 -9.46
C TRP A 19 -11.70 8.34 -9.25
N SER A 20 -11.04 7.42 -8.55
CA SER A 20 -11.52 6.06 -8.28
C SER A 20 -12.82 6.08 -7.49
N TYR A 21 -12.91 6.91 -6.45
CA TYR A 21 -14.10 7.06 -5.63
C TYR A 21 -15.30 7.54 -6.46
N LEU A 22 -15.11 8.57 -7.30
CA LEU A 22 -16.18 9.09 -8.17
C LEU A 22 -16.63 8.08 -9.22
N GLU A 23 -15.70 7.30 -9.78
CA GLU A 23 -16.05 6.27 -10.75
C GLU A 23 -16.73 5.05 -10.11
N LEU A 24 -16.24 4.58 -8.97
CA LEU A 24 -16.79 3.44 -8.25
C LEU A 24 -18.17 3.76 -7.64
N SER A 25 -18.33 4.96 -7.09
CA SER A 25 -19.63 5.43 -6.59
C SER A 25 -20.67 5.56 -7.72
N ARG A 26 -20.22 5.96 -8.92
CA ARG A 26 -21.07 6.01 -10.12
C ARG A 26 -21.54 4.62 -10.56
N ARG A 27 -20.70 3.59 -10.39
CA ARG A 27 -21.05 2.19 -10.70
C ARG A 27 -22.05 1.61 -9.69
N GLU A 28 -21.89 1.92 -8.41
CA GLU A 28 -22.82 1.46 -7.36
C GLU A 28 -24.20 2.13 -7.46
N SER A 29 -24.25 3.38 -7.94
CA SER A 29 -25.50 4.14 -8.10
C SER A 29 -26.30 3.81 -9.38
N ARG A 30 -25.81 2.92 -10.25
CA ARG A 30 -26.59 2.43 -11.40
C ARG A 30 -27.49 1.29 -10.94
N PRO A 31 -28.83 1.44 -10.95
CA PRO A 31 -29.71 0.33 -10.64
C PRO A 31 -29.56 -0.75 -11.71
N ALA A 32 -29.17 -1.95 -11.30
CA ALA A 32 -29.33 -3.15 -12.10
C ALA A 32 -30.81 -3.54 -12.06
N GLY A 33 -31.61 -2.99 -12.96
CA GLY A 33 -33.04 -3.32 -13.05
C GLY A 33 -33.85 -2.13 -13.53
N ILE A 34 -34.13 -2.10 -14.83
CA ILE A 34 -35.09 -1.19 -15.43
C ILE A 34 -36.48 -1.60 -14.92
N SER A 35 -36.99 -0.92 -13.89
CA SER A 35 -38.42 -0.91 -13.59
C SER A 35 -38.99 0.39 -14.16
N LEU A 36 -39.84 0.23 -15.19
CA LEU A 36 -40.46 1.29 -15.99
C LEU A 36 -41.44 2.20 -15.23
N PHE A 37 -41.56 2.06 -13.90
CA PHE A 37 -42.50 2.79 -13.06
C PHE A 37 -41.86 3.94 -12.25
N GLY A 38 -40.53 4.11 -12.30
CA GLY A 38 -39.79 5.16 -11.59
C GLY A 38 -39.57 6.46 -12.39
N THR A 39 -40.27 6.66 -13.51
CA THR A 39 -40.17 7.80 -14.42
C THR A 39 -40.72 9.12 -13.86
N LEU A 40 -40.88 9.23 -12.53
CA LEU A 40 -41.28 10.45 -11.86
C LEU A 40 -40.09 10.99 -11.06
N LYS A 41 -39.42 11.95 -11.70
CA LYS A 41 -38.62 13.02 -11.05
C LYS A 41 -37.40 12.53 -10.25
N THR A 42 -36.40 12.00 -10.97
CA THR A 42 -35.04 12.02 -10.45
C THR A 42 -34.37 13.34 -10.85
N THR A 43 -34.38 14.33 -9.95
CA THR A 43 -33.37 15.40 -9.94
C THR A 43 -32.05 14.78 -9.47
N ALA A 44 -31.36 14.09 -10.39
CA ALA A 44 -30.00 13.64 -10.12
C ALA A 44 -29.11 14.89 -10.02
N PRO A 45 -28.32 15.05 -8.94
CA PRO A 45 -27.30 16.10 -8.90
C PRO A 45 -26.36 15.96 -10.10
N PRO A 46 -25.82 17.07 -10.64
CA PRO A 46 -24.97 17.02 -11.83
C PRO A 46 -23.80 16.05 -11.58
N LEU A 47 -23.64 15.10 -12.49
CA LEU A 47 -22.56 14.12 -12.45
C LEU A 47 -21.23 14.87 -12.56
N VAL A 48 -20.55 15.03 -11.43
CA VAL A 48 -19.20 15.61 -11.39
C VAL A 48 -18.29 14.75 -12.26
N SER A 49 -17.59 15.39 -13.22
CA SER A 49 -16.66 14.71 -14.11
C SER A 49 -15.46 14.20 -13.31
N SER A 50 -15.18 12.90 -13.41
CA SER A 50 -14.04 12.27 -12.72
C SER A 50 -12.73 12.42 -13.52
N TRP A 51 -12.82 12.59 -14.84
CA TRP A 51 -11.68 12.67 -15.75
C TRP A 51 -10.62 13.74 -15.41
N PRO A 52 -10.94 14.97 -14.93
CA PRO A 52 -9.91 15.94 -14.57
C PRO A 52 -8.96 15.46 -13.46
N TYR A 53 -9.43 14.61 -12.54
CA TYR A 53 -8.58 14.04 -11.49
C TYR A 53 -7.58 13.02 -12.06
N LEU A 54 -8.01 12.21 -13.03
CA LEU A 54 -7.13 11.28 -13.75
C LEU A 54 -6.11 12.05 -14.60
N ALA A 55 -6.56 13.06 -15.36
CA ALA A 55 -5.69 13.92 -16.15
C ALA A 55 -4.66 14.65 -15.27
N GLY A 56 -5.09 15.17 -14.12
CA GLY A 56 -4.20 15.76 -13.12
C GLY A 56 -3.19 14.77 -12.57
N CYS A 57 -3.58 13.53 -12.29
CA CYS A 57 -2.67 12.48 -11.84
C CYS A 57 -1.60 12.18 -12.90
N VAL A 58 -2.01 11.98 -14.16
CA VAL A 58 -1.07 11.73 -15.27
C VAL A 58 -0.16 12.93 -15.48
N GLY A 59 -0.72 14.14 -15.53
CA GLY A 59 0.04 15.39 -15.69
C GLY A 59 1.08 15.58 -14.58
N LEU A 60 0.72 15.29 -13.33
CA LEU A 60 1.64 15.36 -12.19
C LEU A 60 2.78 14.35 -12.33
N LEU A 61 2.50 13.11 -12.73
CA LEU A 61 3.54 12.09 -12.94
C LEU A 61 4.51 12.44 -14.07
N LEU A 62 4.00 13.04 -15.15
CA LEU A 62 4.82 13.52 -16.28
C LEU A 62 5.68 14.72 -15.87
N LEU A 63 5.09 15.71 -15.20
CA LEU A 63 5.79 16.88 -14.69
C LEU A 63 6.89 16.48 -13.69
N ARG A 64 6.60 15.54 -12.80
CA ARG A 64 7.57 14.98 -11.86
C ARG A 64 8.78 14.36 -12.56
N ALA A 65 8.56 13.58 -13.62
CA ALA A 65 9.64 13.01 -14.40
C ALA A 65 10.53 14.09 -15.05
N LEU A 66 9.92 15.17 -15.55
CA LEU A 66 10.64 16.33 -16.10
C LEU A 66 11.47 17.04 -15.02
N VAL A 67 10.87 17.30 -13.85
CA VAL A 67 11.55 17.93 -12.70
C VAL A 67 12.74 17.08 -12.24
N TYR A 68 12.61 15.76 -12.19
CA TYR A 68 13.72 14.86 -11.85
C TYR A 68 14.80 14.81 -12.91
N HIS A 69 14.43 14.93 -14.18
CA HIS A 69 15.44 15.04 -15.24
C HIS A 69 16.21 16.35 -15.14
N THR A 70 15.52 17.50 -15.02
CA THR A 70 16.18 18.82 -14.98
C THR A 70 16.98 19.01 -13.71
N ILE A 71 16.42 18.72 -12.53
CA ILE A 71 17.12 18.89 -11.25
C ILE A 71 18.16 17.79 -11.04
N GLY A 72 17.83 16.54 -11.38
CA GLY A 72 18.71 15.39 -11.17
C GLY A 72 19.93 15.37 -12.08
N SER A 73 19.81 15.85 -13.32
CA SER A 73 20.95 15.99 -14.23
C SER A 73 21.96 17.03 -13.74
N ASN A 74 21.46 18.15 -13.20
CA ASN A 74 22.30 19.22 -12.63
C ASN A 74 22.98 18.81 -11.33
N LEU A 75 22.27 18.09 -10.44
CA LEU A 75 22.79 17.72 -9.12
C LEU A 75 23.55 16.37 -9.08
N ARG A 76 23.60 15.62 -10.20
CA ARG A 76 24.20 14.27 -10.29
C ARG A 76 23.72 13.29 -9.20
N VAL A 77 22.52 13.49 -8.67
CA VAL A 77 21.94 12.63 -7.62
C VAL A 77 21.32 11.40 -8.27
N ASN A 78 21.76 10.21 -7.85
CA ASN A 78 21.12 8.95 -8.26
C ASN A 78 19.81 8.77 -7.48
N LEU A 79 18.72 8.52 -8.19
CA LEU A 79 17.41 8.23 -7.58
C LEU A 79 17.30 6.71 -7.37
N GLY A 80 17.14 6.28 -6.12
CA GLY A 80 16.98 4.85 -5.81
C GLY A 80 15.52 4.48 -5.62
N LEU A 81 14.98 3.56 -6.43
CA LEU A 81 13.69 2.94 -6.15
C LEU A 81 13.90 1.70 -5.28
N SER A 82 13.43 1.76 -4.03
CA SER A 82 13.47 0.58 -3.15
C SER A 82 12.27 -0.32 -3.43
N LEU A 83 12.44 -1.39 -4.22
CA LEU A 83 11.44 -2.46 -4.38
C LEU A 83 11.46 -3.40 -3.16
N GLY A 84 11.51 -2.82 -1.96
CA GLY A 84 11.61 -3.56 -0.72
C GLY A 84 12.99 -4.12 -0.42
N ILE A 85 13.42 -5.11 -1.22
CA ILE A 85 14.66 -5.87 -1.05
C ILE A 85 15.83 -5.19 -1.78
N ILE A 86 15.59 -4.56 -2.94
CA ILE A 86 16.65 -3.96 -3.76
C ILE A 86 16.39 -2.47 -4.01
N PRO A 87 17.38 -1.59 -3.78
CA PRO A 87 17.38 -0.26 -4.34
C PRO A 87 17.82 -0.32 -5.81
N ILE A 88 16.92 -0.03 -6.75
CA ILE A 88 17.26 0.13 -8.17
C ILE A 88 17.77 1.56 -8.39
N PRO A 89 19.05 1.76 -8.76
CA PRO A 89 19.55 3.09 -9.06
C PRO A 89 19.08 3.52 -10.46
N PHE A 90 18.38 4.65 -10.52
CA PHE A 90 18.00 5.33 -11.74
C PHE A 90 18.91 6.54 -11.97
N THR A 91 19.66 6.49 -13.05
CA THR A 91 20.51 7.61 -13.47
C THR A 91 19.68 8.66 -14.22
N PRO A 92 19.72 9.95 -13.83
CA PRO A 92 18.89 11.03 -14.41
C PRO A 92 19.26 11.46 -15.83
N ARG A 93 20.30 10.86 -16.43
CA ARG A 93 20.78 11.22 -17.79
C ARG A 93 19.78 10.90 -18.90
N LEU A 94 18.95 9.87 -18.73
CA LEU A 94 17.94 9.49 -19.74
C LEU A 94 16.53 9.87 -19.26
N LEU A 95 15.84 10.67 -20.07
CA LEU A 95 14.45 11.09 -19.84
C LEU A 95 13.51 9.89 -19.68
N SER A 96 13.66 8.86 -20.52
CA SER A 96 12.86 7.63 -20.48
C SER A 96 12.96 6.89 -19.15
N ARG A 97 14.17 6.86 -18.54
CA ARG A 97 14.39 6.26 -17.22
C ARG A 97 13.72 7.07 -16.11
N MET A 98 13.63 8.39 -16.25
CA MET A 98 12.93 9.25 -15.28
C MET A 98 11.42 9.09 -15.34
N PHE A 99 10.85 8.90 -16.54
CA PHE A 99 9.44 8.52 -16.68
C PHE A 99 9.18 7.17 -16.03
N LEU A 100 9.98 6.15 -16.36
CA LEU A 100 9.85 4.82 -15.76
C LEU A 100 9.92 4.91 -14.23
N PHE A 101 10.90 5.65 -13.69
CA PHE A 101 11.01 5.88 -12.25
C PHE A 101 9.76 6.52 -11.64
N SER A 102 9.20 7.57 -12.25
CA SER A 102 8.01 8.27 -11.72
C SER A 102 6.79 7.35 -11.67
N PHE A 103 6.51 6.61 -12.75
CA PHE A 103 5.40 5.65 -12.80
C PHE A 103 5.62 4.47 -11.85
N LEU A 104 6.83 3.92 -11.80
CA LEU A 104 7.15 2.75 -10.97
C LEU A 104 7.14 3.12 -9.47
N SER A 105 7.68 4.28 -9.10
CA SER A 105 7.63 4.81 -7.73
C SER A 105 6.20 5.05 -7.28
N PHE A 106 5.37 5.69 -8.11
CA PHE A 106 3.96 5.87 -7.81
C PHE A 106 3.22 4.52 -7.72
N GLY A 107 3.46 3.60 -8.64
CA GLY A 107 2.85 2.28 -8.64
C GLY A 107 3.19 1.47 -7.38
N VAL A 108 4.44 1.50 -6.93
CA VAL A 108 4.87 0.88 -5.67
C VAL A 108 4.20 1.56 -4.49
N PHE A 109 4.16 2.89 -4.44
CA PHE A 109 3.53 3.65 -3.37
C PHE A 109 2.03 3.37 -3.26
N ALA A 110 1.32 3.39 -4.40
CA ALA A 110 -0.08 3.01 -4.49
C ALA A 110 -0.29 1.54 -4.11
N GLY A 111 0.57 0.64 -4.56
CA GLY A 111 0.54 -0.78 -4.20
C GLY A 111 0.63 -1.01 -2.70
N VAL A 112 1.57 -0.35 -2.01
CA VAL A 112 1.69 -0.39 -0.55
C VAL A 112 0.41 0.12 0.12
N PHE A 113 -0.16 1.22 -0.36
CA PHE A 113 -1.43 1.74 0.14
C PHE A 113 -2.58 0.73 -0.02
N TYR A 114 -2.74 0.13 -1.21
CA TYR A 114 -3.77 -0.89 -1.47
C TYR A 114 -3.55 -2.17 -0.66
N PHE A 115 -2.30 -2.59 -0.44
CA PHE A 115 -2.00 -3.71 0.44
C PHE A 115 -2.42 -3.42 1.89
N GLY A 116 -2.21 -2.18 2.36
CA GLY A 116 -2.77 -1.73 3.64
C GLY A 116 -4.30 -1.80 3.68
N LEU A 117 -4.99 -1.44 2.60
CA LEU A 117 -6.44 -1.59 2.52
C LEU A 117 -6.90 -3.07 2.55
N VAL A 118 -6.15 -3.98 1.90
CA VAL A 118 -6.41 -5.43 1.96
C VAL A 118 -6.32 -5.92 3.41
N LEU A 119 -5.28 -5.51 4.14
CA LEU A 119 -5.12 -5.82 5.55
C LEU A 119 -6.35 -5.38 6.36
N PHE A 120 -6.80 -4.13 6.20
CA PHE A 120 -7.96 -3.61 6.92
C PHE A 120 -9.27 -4.33 6.53
N SER A 121 -9.43 -4.72 5.26
CA SER A 121 -10.57 -5.53 4.82
C SER A 121 -10.57 -6.93 5.47
N MET A 122 -9.40 -7.56 5.61
CA MET A 122 -9.28 -8.88 6.23
C MET A 122 -9.62 -8.83 7.72
N ILE A 123 -9.10 -7.84 8.44
CA ILE A 123 -9.25 -7.68 9.89
C ILE A 123 -10.68 -7.29 10.25
N ASN A 124 -11.32 -6.40 9.48
CA ASN A 124 -12.65 -5.87 9.78
C ASN A 124 -13.78 -6.59 9.02
N ARG A 125 -13.56 -7.84 8.59
CA ARG A 125 -14.55 -8.62 7.84
C ARG A 125 -15.81 -8.93 8.66
N GLY A 126 -15.66 -9.12 9.97
CA GLY A 126 -16.76 -9.47 10.88
C GLY A 126 -17.68 -8.31 11.28
N VAL A 127 -17.42 -7.08 10.79
CA VAL A 127 -18.19 -5.90 11.15
C VAL A 127 -19.44 -5.81 10.27
N ALA A 128 -20.61 -6.02 10.87
CA ALA A 128 -21.91 -6.04 10.18
C ALA A 128 -22.30 -4.67 9.60
N GLU A 129 -22.08 -3.59 10.37
CA GLU A 129 -22.38 -2.21 9.96
C GLU A 129 -21.08 -1.44 9.67
N PRO A 130 -20.72 -1.23 8.38
CA PRO A 130 -19.49 -0.55 8.03
C PRO A 130 -19.61 0.96 8.23
N ASP A 131 -18.77 1.53 9.11
CA ASP A 131 -18.51 2.97 9.20
C ASP A 131 -18.09 3.56 7.84
N ALA A 132 -18.22 4.88 7.65
CA ALA A 132 -17.87 5.57 6.40
C ALA A 132 -16.45 5.23 5.88
N CYS A 133 -15.46 5.08 6.78
CA CYS A 133 -14.11 4.66 6.43
C CYS A 133 -14.07 3.21 5.94
N LEU A 134 -14.74 2.27 6.63
CA LEU A 134 -14.84 0.87 6.19
C LEU A 134 -15.58 0.73 4.87
N ARG A 135 -16.60 1.56 4.66
CA ARG A 135 -17.32 1.63 3.37
C ARG A 135 -16.38 2.06 2.25
N LEU A 136 -15.51 3.06 2.49
CA LEU A 136 -14.51 3.49 1.51
C LEU A 136 -13.52 2.36 1.19
N VAL A 137 -13.06 1.61 2.20
CA VAL A 137 -12.21 0.42 1.99
C VAL A 137 -12.96 -0.63 1.13
N ARG A 138 -14.22 -0.92 1.46
CA ARG A 138 -15.04 -1.90 0.73
C ARG A 138 -15.31 -1.50 -0.71
N ILE A 139 -15.54 -0.22 -0.99
CA ILE A 139 -15.76 0.29 -2.37
C ILE A 139 -14.49 0.09 -3.21
N HIS A 140 -13.31 0.42 -2.67
CA HIS A 140 -12.04 0.23 -3.38
C HIS A 140 -11.68 -1.25 -3.57
N LEU A 141 -12.16 -2.14 -2.70
CA LEU A 141 -11.89 -3.58 -2.73
C LEU A 141 -13.11 -4.43 -3.12
N ALA A 142 -14.14 -3.86 -3.75
CA ALA A 142 -15.48 -4.46 -3.88
C ALA A 142 -15.50 -5.90 -4.43
N GLY A 143 -14.60 -6.23 -5.36
CA GLY A 143 -14.45 -7.60 -5.88
C GLY A 143 -13.66 -8.55 -4.98
N LEU A 144 -12.71 -8.03 -4.21
CA LEU A 144 -11.85 -8.79 -3.28
C LEU A 144 -12.56 -9.09 -1.96
N HIS A 145 -13.41 -8.19 -1.46
CA HIS A 145 -14.10 -8.34 -0.18
C HIS A 145 -15.00 -9.60 -0.14
N LYS A 146 -15.62 -9.95 -1.28
CA LYS A 146 -16.49 -11.14 -1.41
C LYS A 146 -15.72 -12.46 -1.36
N ARG A 147 -14.41 -12.47 -1.64
CA ARG A 147 -13.59 -13.69 -1.67
C ARG A 147 -13.16 -14.12 -0.27
N SER A 148 -12.72 -15.36 -0.10
CA SER A 148 -12.27 -15.88 1.21
C SER A 148 -11.06 -15.11 1.74
N VAL A 149 -10.85 -15.15 3.07
CA VAL A 149 -9.71 -14.48 3.72
C VAL A 149 -8.38 -14.98 3.17
N TRP A 150 -8.29 -16.27 2.86
CA TRP A 150 -7.10 -16.88 2.25
C TRP A 150 -6.76 -16.30 0.89
N VAL A 151 -7.77 -16.03 0.05
CA VAL A 151 -7.53 -15.41 -1.26
C VAL A 151 -7.07 -13.96 -1.08
N GLN A 152 -7.68 -13.20 -0.15
CA GLN A 152 -7.24 -11.84 0.17
C GLN A 152 -5.80 -11.82 0.71
N ALA A 153 -5.44 -12.78 1.56
CA ALA A 153 -4.10 -12.93 2.09
C ALA A 153 -3.08 -13.26 1.00
N LEU A 154 -3.44 -14.04 -0.01
CA LEU A 154 -2.52 -14.43 -1.08
C LEU A 154 -2.28 -13.31 -2.10
N VAL A 155 -3.21 -12.35 -2.22
CA VAL A 155 -3.17 -11.30 -3.24
C VAL A 155 -1.93 -10.41 -3.19
N PRO A 156 -1.49 -9.84 -2.05
CA PRO A 156 -0.28 -9.03 -2.02
C PRO A 156 0.95 -9.79 -2.53
N GLY A 157 1.16 -11.01 -2.04
CA GLY A 157 2.32 -11.82 -2.43
C GLY A 157 2.27 -12.25 -3.89
N ALA A 158 1.10 -12.68 -4.39
CA ALA A 158 0.95 -13.05 -5.80
C ALA A 158 1.11 -11.86 -6.74
N LEU A 159 0.53 -10.70 -6.41
CA LEU A 159 0.63 -9.51 -7.23
C LEU A 159 2.08 -8.99 -7.30
N THR A 160 2.81 -8.96 -6.20
CA THR A 160 4.23 -8.55 -6.24
C THR A 160 5.11 -9.56 -6.97
N ALA A 161 4.86 -10.86 -6.79
CA ALA A 161 5.59 -11.90 -7.53
C ALA A 161 5.34 -11.80 -9.04
N LEU A 162 4.08 -11.67 -9.47
CA LEU A 162 3.72 -11.49 -10.88
C LEU A 162 4.27 -10.17 -11.45
N PHE A 163 4.19 -9.09 -10.66
CA PHE A 163 4.78 -7.81 -11.03
C PHE A 163 6.28 -7.94 -11.27
N TRP A 164 7.00 -8.67 -10.41
CA TRP A 164 8.43 -8.94 -10.62
C TRP A 164 8.70 -9.79 -11.85
N LEU A 165 7.90 -10.84 -12.10
CA LEU A 165 8.06 -11.66 -13.31
C LEU A 165 7.83 -10.86 -14.59
N ALA A 166 6.91 -9.89 -14.57
CA ALA A 166 6.62 -9.02 -15.72
C ALA A 166 7.66 -7.90 -15.90
N THR A 167 8.05 -7.23 -14.81
CA THR A 167 8.92 -6.04 -14.86
C THR A 167 10.40 -6.38 -14.79
N GLY A 168 10.79 -7.50 -14.16
CA GLY A 168 12.18 -7.94 -14.02
C GLY A 168 12.91 -8.04 -15.37
N PRO A 169 12.36 -8.75 -16.38
CA PRO A 169 12.98 -8.82 -17.71
C PRO A 169 13.10 -7.45 -18.39
N LEU A 170 12.13 -6.56 -18.18
CA LEU A 170 12.17 -5.20 -18.72
C LEU A 170 13.28 -4.38 -18.07
N LEU A 171 13.45 -4.48 -16.74
CA LEU A 171 14.52 -3.81 -16.00
C LEU A 171 15.91 -4.34 -16.39
N GLU A 172 16.03 -5.65 -16.66
CA GLU A 172 17.24 -6.28 -17.19
C GLU A 172 17.58 -5.76 -18.61
N SER A 173 16.58 -5.69 -19.49
CA SER A 173 16.76 -5.17 -20.87
C SER A 173 17.23 -3.70 -20.91
N LEU A 174 16.88 -2.91 -19.89
CA LEU A 174 17.27 -1.52 -19.74
C LEU A 174 18.66 -1.34 -19.11
N GLY A 175 19.35 -2.44 -18.76
CA GLY A 175 20.67 -2.44 -18.14
C GLY A 175 20.67 -1.90 -16.70
N LEU A 176 19.53 -1.99 -16.00
CA LEU A 176 19.43 -1.55 -14.60
C LEU A 176 19.91 -2.65 -13.61
N PHE A 177 19.99 -3.90 -14.07
CA PHE A 177 20.48 -5.05 -13.31
C PHE A 177 21.31 -5.98 -14.20
N PRO A 178 22.24 -6.78 -13.62
CA PRO A 178 22.90 -7.85 -14.35
C PRO A 178 21.87 -8.87 -14.85
N VAL A 179 22.08 -9.35 -16.08
CA VAL A 179 21.21 -10.36 -16.72
C VAL A 179 21.19 -11.64 -15.88
N GLN A 180 19.99 -12.09 -15.53
CA GLN A 180 19.82 -13.35 -14.80
C GLN A 180 19.78 -14.50 -15.80
N SER A 181 20.76 -15.40 -15.74
CA SER A 181 20.90 -16.50 -16.70
C SER A 181 19.92 -17.66 -16.49
N SER A 182 19.31 -17.80 -15.31
CA SER A 182 18.46 -18.95 -14.97
C SER A 182 17.04 -18.55 -14.54
N TRP A 183 16.04 -19.22 -15.12
CA TRP A 183 14.63 -19.10 -14.74
C TRP A 183 14.39 -19.39 -13.25
N THR A 184 15.14 -20.33 -12.68
CA THR A 184 15.06 -20.70 -11.26
C THR A 184 15.41 -19.54 -10.34
N VAL A 185 16.45 -18.77 -10.68
CA VAL A 185 16.84 -17.58 -9.91
C VAL A 185 15.75 -16.52 -9.99
N ARG A 186 15.16 -16.33 -11.18
CA ARG A 186 14.07 -15.37 -11.38
C ARG A 186 12.81 -15.73 -10.59
N SER A 187 12.42 -17.00 -10.56
CA SER A 187 11.26 -17.46 -9.78
C SER A 187 11.51 -17.36 -8.26
N MET A 188 12.70 -17.73 -7.79
CA MET A 188 13.08 -17.62 -6.37
C MET A 188 12.97 -16.16 -5.90
N ARG A 189 13.46 -15.24 -6.73
CA ARG A 189 13.37 -13.79 -6.49
C ARG A 189 11.94 -13.28 -6.47
N ALA A 190 11.08 -13.77 -7.37
CA ALA A 190 9.66 -13.45 -7.35
C ALA A 190 8.99 -13.88 -6.04
N VAL A 191 9.32 -15.08 -5.54
CA VAL A 191 8.81 -15.60 -4.25
C VAL A 191 9.29 -14.75 -3.08
N LEU A 192 10.58 -14.38 -3.03
CA LEU A 192 11.12 -13.53 -1.98
C LEU A 192 10.47 -12.13 -1.96
N LEU A 193 10.22 -11.52 -3.12
CA LEU A 193 9.47 -10.26 -3.22
C LEU A 193 7.99 -10.43 -2.86
N GLY A 194 7.41 -11.59 -3.19
CA GLY A 194 6.10 -12.05 -2.71
C GLY A 194 6.02 -12.02 -1.19
N ALA A 195 6.97 -12.69 -0.54
CA ALA A 195 7.07 -12.72 0.92
C ALA A 195 7.30 -11.34 1.53
N TYR A 196 8.14 -10.51 0.90
CA TYR A 196 8.41 -9.15 1.35
C TYR A 196 7.18 -8.24 1.28
N ALA A 197 6.22 -8.51 0.40
CA ALA A 197 4.97 -7.74 0.32
C ALA A 197 4.23 -7.72 1.66
N TYR A 198 4.28 -8.80 2.43
CA TYR A 198 3.63 -8.87 3.75
C TYR A 198 4.30 -7.97 4.80
N VAL A 199 5.59 -7.69 4.64
CA VAL A 199 6.29 -6.73 5.52
C VAL A 199 5.71 -5.32 5.34
N THR A 200 5.14 -4.99 4.18
CA THR A 200 4.52 -3.67 3.93
C THR A 200 3.29 -3.40 4.78
N TRP A 201 2.68 -4.44 5.38
CA TRP A 201 1.59 -4.29 6.34
C TRP A 201 2.03 -3.74 7.70
N THR A 202 3.30 -3.91 8.06
CA THR A 202 3.85 -3.49 9.36
C THR A 202 3.63 -2.00 9.66
N PRO A 203 3.97 -1.02 8.77
CA PRO A 203 3.74 0.39 9.07
C PRO A 203 2.25 0.73 9.25
N SER A 204 1.35 0.15 8.45
CA SER A 204 -0.09 0.39 8.56
C SER A 204 -0.65 -0.17 9.87
N ALA A 205 -0.23 -1.37 10.27
CA ALA A 205 -0.62 -1.96 11.55
C ALA A 205 -0.07 -1.16 12.74
N ILE A 206 1.21 -0.79 12.71
CA ILE A 206 1.84 0.05 13.74
C ILE A 206 1.12 1.39 13.86
N ALA A 207 0.81 2.07 12.75
CA ALA A 207 0.12 3.35 12.77
C ALA A 207 -1.26 3.24 13.45
N VAL A 208 -2.05 2.22 13.11
CA VAL A 208 -3.35 1.98 13.76
C VAL A 208 -3.20 1.64 15.23
N LEU A 209 -2.20 0.84 15.63
CA LEU A 209 -1.97 0.52 17.04
C LEU A 209 -1.52 1.72 17.87
N ILE A 210 -0.71 2.61 17.30
CA ILE A 210 -0.34 3.88 17.94
C ILE A 210 -1.58 4.76 18.11
N LEU A 211 -2.38 4.94 17.06
CA LEU A 211 -3.61 5.73 17.11
C LEU A 211 -4.64 5.13 18.08
N TYR A 212 -4.75 3.80 18.11
CA TYR A 212 -5.60 3.07 19.06
C TYR A 212 -5.15 3.32 20.50
N SER A 213 -3.85 3.22 20.76
CA SER A 213 -3.29 3.52 22.09
C SER A 213 -3.58 4.97 22.48
N LEU A 214 -3.37 5.93 21.58
CA LEU A 214 -3.70 7.34 21.83
C LEU A 214 -5.19 7.55 22.09
N SER A 215 -6.07 6.94 21.28
CA SER A 215 -7.52 7.03 21.45
C SER A 215 -8.01 6.43 22.78
N ASN A 216 -7.26 5.50 23.38
CA ASN A 216 -7.60 4.93 24.67
C ASN A 216 -7.20 5.86 25.84
N HIS A 217 -6.27 6.79 25.62
CA HIS A 217 -5.83 7.76 26.63
C HIS A 217 -6.46 9.14 26.45
N VAL A 218 -6.80 9.52 25.22
CA VAL A 218 -7.36 10.82 24.85
C VAL A 218 -8.66 10.57 24.08
N TYR A 219 -9.76 11.15 24.55
CA TYR A 219 -11.02 11.09 23.84
C TYR A 219 -11.04 12.10 22.70
N PHE A 220 -11.08 11.61 21.46
CA PHE A 220 -11.09 12.43 20.25
C PHE A 220 -12.49 12.60 19.61
N GLY A 221 -13.55 12.18 20.30
CA GLY A 221 -14.93 12.26 19.81
C GLY A 221 -15.39 11.01 19.04
N ASN A 222 -16.70 10.96 18.78
CA ASN A 222 -17.35 9.88 18.02
C ASN A 222 -17.38 10.23 16.52
N THR A 223 -16.22 10.16 15.86
CA THR A 223 -16.14 10.31 14.40
C THR A 223 -15.84 8.96 13.74
N ALA A 224 -16.29 8.79 12.49
CA ALA A 224 -16.12 7.54 11.74
C ALA A 224 -14.65 7.07 11.64
N PHE A 225 -13.70 8.02 11.66
CA PHE A 225 -12.27 7.71 11.68
C PHE A 225 -11.84 7.07 12.99
N TRP A 226 -12.22 7.64 14.14
CA TRP A 226 -11.83 7.09 15.44
C TRP A 226 -12.53 5.76 15.73
N ASN A 227 -13.78 5.58 15.30
CA ASN A 227 -14.47 4.29 15.36
C ASN A 227 -13.72 3.23 14.52
N PHE A 228 -13.32 3.58 13.30
CA PHE A 228 -12.51 2.70 12.46
C PHE A 228 -11.18 2.31 13.12
N VAL A 229 -10.47 3.27 13.74
CA VAL A 229 -9.22 3.01 14.48
C VAL A 229 -9.47 2.10 15.68
N GLN A 230 -10.53 2.34 16.45
CA GLN A 230 -10.87 1.53 17.62
C GLN A 230 -11.19 0.08 17.25
N VAL A 231 -12.05 -0.11 16.24
CA VAL A 231 -12.44 -1.44 15.76
C VAL A 231 -11.25 -2.16 15.14
N SER A 232 -10.48 -1.50 14.28
CA SER A 232 -9.29 -2.09 13.63
C SER A 232 -8.21 -2.45 14.64
N GLY A 233 -7.94 -1.57 15.61
CA GLY A 233 -6.96 -1.81 16.68
C GLY A 233 -7.36 -2.98 17.57
N ARG A 234 -8.64 -3.07 17.95
CA ARG A 234 -9.16 -4.19 18.74
C ARG A 234 -9.05 -5.52 17.98
N ASN A 235 -9.43 -5.54 16.70
CA ASN A 235 -9.36 -6.76 15.88
C ASN A 235 -7.92 -7.19 15.60
N LEU A 236 -6.97 -6.24 15.46
CA LEU A 236 -5.53 -6.54 15.39
C LEU A 236 -5.00 -7.19 16.68
N LEU A 237 -5.50 -6.76 17.83
CA LEU A 237 -5.07 -7.28 19.14
C LEU A 237 -5.81 -8.54 19.57
N GLN A 238 -6.98 -8.85 18.99
CA GLN A 238 -7.80 -10.02 19.32
C GLN A 238 -7.03 -11.35 19.38
N PRO A 239 -6.14 -11.72 18.43
CA PRO A 239 -5.41 -12.99 18.50
C PRO A 239 -4.46 -13.08 19.70
N ILE A 240 -4.02 -11.94 20.24
CA ILE A 240 -3.03 -11.85 21.33
C ILE A 240 -3.70 -11.43 22.65
N ALA A 241 -4.97 -11.03 22.62
CA ALA A 241 -5.73 -10.57 23.77
C ALA A 241 -5.79 -11.60 24.91
N GLY A 242 -5.63 -12.89 24.60
CA GLY A 242 -5.57 -13.97 25.59
C GLY A 242 -4.32 -13.98 26.48
N TRP A 243 -3.25 -13.25 26.13
CA TRP A 243 -1.99 -13.25 26.89
C TRP A 243 -2.01 -12.40 28.16
N GLY A 244 -3.09 -11.65 28.42
CA GLY A 244 -3.31 -11.01 29.72
C GLY A 244 -2.26 -9.95 30.11
N LEU A 245 -1.68 -9.23 29.15
CA LEU A 245 -0.64 -8.20 29.36
C LEU A 245 -1.18 -6.87 29.93
N ARG A 246 -2.10 -6.95 30.89
CA ARG A 246 -2.71 -5.80 31.54
C ARG A 246 -2.10 -5.61 32.92
N SER A 247 -1.45 -4.47 33.13
CA SER A 247 -0.96 -4.07 34.46
C SER A 247 -1.89 -3.00 35.02
N ARG A 248 -2.70 -3.36 36.01
CA ARG A 248 -3.72 -2.50 36.65
C ARG A 248 -4.64 -1.80 35.64
N ARG A 249 -4.36 -0.54 35.28
CA ARG A 249 -5.15 0.30 34.36
C ARG A 249 -4.53 0.47 32.96
N ILE A 250 -3.28 0.02 32.75
CA ILE A 250 -2.55 0.21 31.49
C ILE A 250 -2.47 -1.13 30.75
N ASP A 251 -2.97 -1.15 29.52
CA ASP A 251 -2.87 -2.28 28.60
C ASP A 251 -1.56 -2.17 27.81
N TRP A 252 -0.60 -3.06 28.06
CA TRP A 252 0.71 -3.07 27.38
C TRP A 252 0.70 -3.85 26.07
N THR A 253 -0.37 -4.60 25.79
CA THR A 253 -0.53 -5.41 24.57
C THR A 253 -0.22 -4.63 23.28
N PRO A 254 -0.77 -3.41 23.04
CA PRO A 254 -0.45 -2.66 21.82
C PRO A 254 1.05 -2.33 21.68
N LEU A 255 1.74 -1.99 22.79
CA LEU A 255 3.16 -1.64 22.76
C LEU A 255 4.04 -2.84 22.41
N VAL A 256 3.75 -4.01 22.99
CA VAL A 256 4.49 -5.25 22.68
C VAL A 256 4.32 -5.63 21.21
N VAL A 257 3.09 -5.53 20.68
CA VAL A 257 2.81 -5.82 19.26
C VAL A 257 3.51 -4.82 18.34
N ILE A 258 3.52 -3.53 18.69
CA ILE A 258 4.28 -2.51 17.94
C ILE A 258 5.76 -2.86 17.88
N LEU A 259 6.37 -3.22 19.01
CA LEU A 259 7.79 -3.59 19.06
C LEU A 259 8.09 -4.83 18.20
N LEU A 260 7.22 -5.84 18.26
CA LEU A 260 7.36 -7.06 17.46
C LEU A 260 7.23 -6.76 15.96
N LEU A 261 6.23 -5.96 15.56
CA LEU A 261 6.06 -5.56 14.15
C LEU A 261 7.21 -4.68 13.66
N ALA A 262 7.73 -3.79 14.50
CA ALA A 262 8.88 -2.96 14.19
C ALA A 262 10.12 -3.83 13.97
N TRP A 263 10.32 -4.86 14.80
CA TRP A 263 11.40 -5.83 14.63
C TRP A 263 11.27 -6.67 13.34
N ILE A 264 10.05 -7.09 12.99
CA ILE A 264 9.80 -7.80 11.71
C ILE A 264 10.11 -6.90 10.52
N GLY A 265 9.69 -5.63 10.56
CA GLY A 265 9.93 -4.65 9.48
C GLY A 265 11.36 -4.13 9.39
N TRP A 266 12.18 -4.40 10.40
CA TRP A 266 13.53 -3.87 10.51
C TRP A 266 14.47 -4.51 9.48
N LYS A 267 15.11 -3.68 8.64
CA LYS A 267 15.97 -4.11 7.53
C LYS A 267 17.44 -4.37 7.92
N GLY A 268 17.87 -4.01 9.13
CA GLY A 268 19.25 -4.18 9.60
C GLY A 268 19.43 -5.34 10.60
N GLY A 269 20.64 -5.49 11.13
CA GLY A 269 20.93 -6.36 12.28
C GLY A 269 21.30 -5.51 13.49
N TRP A 270 20.80 -5.87 14.68
CA TRP A 270 21.24 -5.28 15.94
C TRP A 270 22.00 -6.35 16.73
N GLY A 271 23.33 -6.25 16.74
CA GLY A 271 24.20 -7.29 17.31
C GLY A 271 23.99 -8.64 16.61
N ARG A 272 23.55 -9.66 17.36
CA ARG A 272 23.22 -11.01 16.84
C ARG A 272 21.75 -11.19 16.45
N ALA A 273 20.87 -10.23 16.73
CA ALA A 273 19.45 -10.31 16.40
C ALA A 273 19.18 -9.67 15.04
N CYS A 274 18.76 -10.48 14.07
CA CYS A 274 18.38 -10.05 12.73
C CYS A 274 16.86 -9.84 12.65
N GLY A 275 16.40 -8.69 12.12
CA GLY A 275 14.98 -8.48 11.87
C GLY A 275 14.44 -9.40 10.77
N GLY A 276 13.12 -9.58 10.71
CA GLY A 276 12.47 -10.44 9.71
C GLY A 276 12.79 -10.02 8.26
N ALA A 277 12.75 -8.71 7.98
CA ALA A 277 13.13 -8.16 6.69
C ALA A 277 14.62 -8.34 6.38
N HIS A 278 15.50 -8.33 7.39
CA HIS A 278 16.93 -8.60 7.21
C HIS A 278 17.20 -10.05 6.76
N LEU A 279 16.49 -11.03 7.32
CA LEU A 279 16.61 -12.43 6.89
C LEU A 279 16.20 -12.63 5.43
N LEU A 280 15.13 -11.95 4.98
CA LEU A 280 14.72 -11.97 3.57
C LEU A 280 15.78 -11.35 2.64
N ILE A 281 16.44 -10.27 3.08
CA ILE A 281 17.53 -9.63 2.33
C ILE A 281 18.76 -10.55 2.27
N GLN A 282 19.12 -11.22 3.37
CA GLN A 282 20.22 -12.18 3.36
C GLN A 282 19.93 -13.38 2.45
N GLY A 283 18.73 -13.95 2.53
CA GLY A 283 18.31 -15.05 1.64
C GLY A 283 18.30 -14.65 0.17
N TRP A 284 18.06 -13.37 -0.14
CA TRP A 284 18.22 -12.86 -1.50
C TRP A 284 19.67 -12.88 -1.97
N HIS A 285 20.59 -12.39 -1.13
CA HIS A 285 22.02 -12.31 -1.46
C HIS A 285 22.69 -13.69 -1.54
N SER A 286 22.17 -14.71 -0.88
CA SER A 286 22.70 -16.08 -0.95
C SER A 286 22.34 -16.83 -2.23
N VAL A 287 21.41 -16.32 -3.06
CA VAL A 287 21.00 -16.94 -4.34
C VAL A 287 21.90 -16.43 -5.49
N HIS A 288 23.18 -16.21 -5.20
CA HIS A 288 24.21 -15.73 -6.13
C HIS A 288 25.24 -16.80 -6.44
#